data_AF-U1N8D8-F1
#
_entry.id   AF-U1N8D8-F1
#
_cell.length_a   1.000
_cell.length_b   1.000
_cell.length_c   1.000
_cell.angle_alpha   90.00
_cell.angle_beta   90.00
_cell.angle_gamma   90.00
#
_symmetry.space_group_name_H-M   'P 1'
#
loop_
_entity.id
_entity.type
_entity.pdbx_description
1 polymer ?
#
loop_
_entity_poly.entity_id
_entity_poly.type
_entity_poly.pdbx_seq_one_letter_code
_entity_poly.pdbx_strand_id
1 'polypeptide(L)'
;MIQNLVCTPELGESLNLSALAIGLGLENTEHEPEQFPGLVYRPSGVDSVVLLFASGRVVITGSPDLDAAKQTFAALQDEVTDLLTVD
;
A
#
# COMPACT_ATOMS: atom_id res chain seq x y z
N MET A 1 -13.08 -17.78 -14.30
CA MET A 1 -12.75 -16.38 -13.95
C MET A 1 -12.07 -16.39 -12.59
N ILE A 2 -10.92 -15.72 -12.47
CA ILE A 2 -10.37 -15.37 -11.16
C ILE A 2 -11.25 -14.25 -10.64
N GLN A 3 -11.85 -14.42 -9.46
CA GLN A 3 -12.72 -13.41 -8.86
C GLN A 3 -12.01 -12.58 -7.79
N ASN A 4 -10.87 -13.05 -7.30
CA ASN A 4 -10.12 -12.34 -6.29
C ASN A 4 -8.64 -12.73 -6.37
N LEU A 5 -7.79 -11.79 -6.77
CA LEU A 5 -6.35 -11.91 -6.72
C LEU A 5 -5.84 -11.20 -5.47
N VAL A 6 -5.07 -11.92 -4.66
CA VAL A 6 -4.38 -11.37 -3.49
C VAL A 6 -2.89 -11.58 -3.67
N CYS A 7 -2.11 -10.51 -3.62
CA CYS A 7 -0.66 -10.52 -3.72
C CYS A 7 -0.04 -9.99 -2.42
N THR A 8 1.05 -10.59 -1.97
CA THR A 8 1.71 -10.20 -0.71
C THR A 8 3.20 -9.86 -0.92
N PRO A 9 3.51 -8.72 -1.55
CA PRO A 9 4.90 -8.31 -1.71
C PRO A 9 5.47 -7.73 -0.39
N GLU A 10 6.78 -7.46 -0.38
CA GLU A 10 7.49 -6.88 0.76
C GLU A 10 8.38 -5.73 0.27
N LEU A 11 8.35 -4.60 1.00
CA LEU A 11 9.20 -3.42 0.74
C LEU A 11 10.61 -3.58 1.34
N GLY A 12 10.80 -4.53 2.28
CA GLY A 12 12.11 -4.89 2.81
C GLY A 12 12.64 -4.00 3.95
N GLU A 13 11.85 -3.03 4.40
CA GLU A 13 12.20 -2.10 5.47
C GLU A 13 11.04 -1.79 6.41
N SER A 14 11.35 -1.27 7.61
CA SER A 14 10.34 -0.87 8.57
C SER A 14 9.70 0.47 8.17
N LEU A 15 8.38 0.53 8.20
CA LEU A 15 7.63 1.70 7.74
C LEU A 15 7.04 2.49 8.90
N ASN A 16 7.15 3.82 8.83
CA ASN A 16 6.38 4.71 9.68
C ASN A 16 4.99 4.95 9.06
N LEU A 17 4.01 4.13 9.47
CA LEU A 17 2.66 4.17 8.90
C LEU A 17 1.95 5.52 9.06
N SER A 18 2.22 6.26 10.14
CA SER A 18 1.64 7.58 10.36
C SER A 18 2.21 8.62 9.40
N ALA A 19 3.53 8.57 9.13
CA ALA A 19 4.16 9.43 8.13
C ALA A 19 3.66 9.08 6.71
N LEU A 20 3.54 7.78 6.40
CA LEU A 20 3.01 7.32 5.11
C LEU A 20 1.56 7.74 4.89
N ALA A 21 0.69 7.69 5.92
CA ALA A 21 -0.68 8.16 5.80
C ALA A 21 -0.76 9.64 5.38
N ILE A 22 0.14 10.47 5.92
CA ILE A 22 0.22 11.88 5.56
C ILE A 22 0.77 12.04 4.13
N GLY A 23 1.85 11.34 3.80
CA GLY A 23 2.53 11.44 2.50
C GLY A 23 1.72 10.91 1.32
N LEU A 24 1.01 9.79 1.51
CA LEU A 24 0.13 9.17 0.50
C LEU A 24 -1.24 9.87 0.39
N GLY A 25 -1.53 10.79 1.32
CA GLY A 25 -2.74 11.59 1.35
C GLY A 25 -3.85 10.98 2.21
N LEU A 26 -4.28 11.75 3.21
CA LEU A 26 -5.30 11.34 4.19
C LEU A 26 -6.67 11.02 3.56
N GLU A 27 -6.95 11.50 2.35
CA GLU A 27 -8.17 11.17 1.59
C GLU A 27 -8.13 9.77 0.97
N ASN A 28 -6.94 9.23 0.72
CA ASN A 28 -6.71 7.93 0.11
C ASN A 28 -6.30 6.86 1.14
N THR A 29 -6.10 7.25 2.40
CA THR A 29 -5.61 6.36 3.44
C THR A 29 -6.50 6.30 4.67
N GLU A 30 -6.59 5.13 5.29
CA GLU A 30 -7.22 4.93 6.60
C GLU A 30 -6.17 4.35 7.56
N HIS A 31 -5.81 5.10 8.60
CA HIS A 31 -4.84 4.69 9.61
C HIS A 31 -5.40 4.86 11.02
N GLU A 32 -5.90 3.77 11.59
CA GLU A 32 -6.45 3.75 12.94
C GLU A 32 -5.77 2.60 13.71
N PRO A 33 -4.55 2.80 14.26
CA PRO A 33 -3.73 1.72 14.83
C PRO A 33 -4.40 0.99 16.00
N GLU A 34 -5.34 1.64 16.69
CA GLU A 34 -6.14 1.03 17.75
C GLU A 34 -7.20 0.04 17.22
N GLN A 35 -7.64 0.21 15.97
CA GLN A 35 -8.66 -0.62 15.32
C GLN A 35 -8.04 -1.65 14.37
N PHE A 36 -6.96 -1.26 13.68
CA PHE A 36 -6.29 -2.10 12.69
C PHE A 36 -4.77 -1.82 12.67
N PRO A 37 -3.91 -2.85 12.75
CA PRO A 37 -2.46 -2.67 12.85
C PRO A 37 -1.76 -2.24 11.54
N GLY A 38 -2.50 -2.12 10.44
CA GLY A 38 -1.98 -1.69 9.13
C GLY A 38 -2.52 -0.33 8.71
N LEU A 39 -1.94 0.19 7.64
CA LEU A 39 -2.44 1.35 6.89
C LEU A 39 -3.20 0.82 5.68
N VAL A 40 -4.47 1.20 5.54
CA VAL A 40 -5.24 0.93 4.32
C VAL A 40 -4.98 2.08 3.36
N TYR A 41 -4.56 1.77 2.14
CA TYR A 41 -4.33 2.73 1.08
C TYR A 41 -5.13 2.33 -0.16
N ARG A 42 -5.82 3.31 -0.76
CA ARG A 42 -6.58 3.17 -2.01
C ARG A 42 -5.98 4.13 -3.04
N PRO A 43 -5.04 3.67 -3.89
CA PRO A 43 -4.43 4.52 -4.89
C PRO A 43 -5.50 5.03 -5.86
N SER A 44 -5.41 6.30 -6.22
CA SER A 44 -6.35 6.93 -7.14
C SER A 44 -6.25 6.33 -8.54
N GLY A 45 -7.41 6.05 -9.16
CA GLY A 45 -7.47 5.58 -10.55
C GLY A 45 -7.24 4.07 -10.75
N VAL A 46 -7.10 3.30 -9.67
CA VAL A 46 -7.06 1.82 -9.72
C VAL A 46 -8.03 1.21 -8.71
N ASP A 47 -8.60 0.05 -9.04
CA ASP A 47 -9.54 -0.66 -8.15
C ASP A 47 -8.83 -1.45 -7.02
N SER A 48 -7.51 -1.34 -6.94
CA SER A 48 -6.71 -2.09 -5.96
C SER A 48 -6.80 -1.46 -4.58
N VAL A 49 -6.90 -2.30 -3.56
CA VAL A 49 -6.72 -1.90 -2.15
C VAL A 49 -5.38 -2.45 -1.68
N VAL A 50 -4.60 -1.58 -1.05
CA VAL A 50 -3.27 -1.88 -0.52
C VAL A 50 -3.33 -1.82 1.01
N LEU A 51 -2.82 -2.85 1.68
CA LEU A 51 -2.59 -2.86 3.11
C LEU A 51 -1.08 -2.82 3.36
N LEU A 52 -0.62 -1.80 4.07
CA LEU A 52 0.77 -1.63 4.48
C LEU A 52 0.91 -1.95 5.96
N PHE A 53 1.94 -2.72 6.33
CA PHE A 53 2.24 -3.03 7.73
C PHE A 53 3.57 -2.41 8.11
N ALA A 54 3.72 -2.05 9.40
CA ALA A 54 4.95 -1.43 9.91
C ALA A 54 6.21 -2.30 9.67
N SER A 55 6.05 -3.59 9.44
CA SER A 55 7.13 -4.52 9.09
C SER A 55 7.61 -4.42 7.64
N GLY A 56 7.02 -3.56 6.80
CA GLY A 56 7.28 -3.51 5.36
C GLY A 56 6.51 -4.54 4.54
N ARG A 57 5.67 -5.36 5.17
CA ARG A 57 4.79 -6.29 4.45
C ARG A 57 3.68 -5.50 3.76
N VAL A 58 3.34 -5.91 2.55
CA VAL A 58 2.27 -5.32 1.75
C VAL A 58 1.28 -6.41 1.37
N VAL A 59 -0.01 -6.08 1.34
CA VAL A 59 -1.07 -6.91 0.77
C VAL A 59 -1.79 -6.09 -0.28
N ILE A 60 -1.92 -6.60 -1.50
CA ILE A 60 -2.66 -5.99 -2.60
C ILE A 60 -3.81 -6.91 -2.95
N THR A 61 -5.03 -6.36 -2.99
CA THR A 61 -6.26 -7.08 -3.32
C THR A 61 -7.13 -6.26 -4.25
N GLY A 62 -8.04 -6.91 -4.99
CA GLY A 62 -8.96 -6.22 -5.91
C GLY A 62 -8.38 -5.92 -7.29
N SER A 63 -7.10 -6.25 -7.54
CA SER A 63 -6.52 -6.13 -8.88
C SER A 63 -7.15 -7.15 -9.85
N PRO A 64 -7.45 -6.77 -11.11
CA PRO A 64 -8.08 -7.66 -12.09
C PRO A 64 -7.19 -8.81 -12.56
N ASP A 65 -5.87 -8.59 -12.55
CA ASP A 65 -4.85 -9.55 -12.92
C ASP A 65 -3.51 -9.25 -12.25
N LEU A 66 -2.53 -10.12 -12.49
CA LEU A 66 -1.20 -10.02 -11.90
C LEU A 66 -0.41 -8.82 -12.41
N ASP A 67 -0.61 -8.40 -13.66
CA ASP A 67 0.12 -7.27 -14.23
C ASP A 67 -0.37 -5.95 -13.61
N ALA A 68 -1.67 -5.81 -13.38
CA ALA A 68 -2.23 -4.71 -12.61
C ALA A 68 -1.70 -4.70 -11.16
N ALA A 69 -1.66 -5.85 -10.49
CA ALA A 69 -1.11 -5.94 -9.13
C ALA A 69 0.37 -5.53 -9.06
N LYS A 70 1.17 -5.91 -10.07
CA LYS A 70 2.58 -5.50 -10.19
C LYS A 70 2.73 -3.99 -10.43
N GLN A 71 1.88 -3.41 -11.28
CA GLN A 71 1.89 -1.96 -11.53
C GLN A 71 1.53 -1.18 -10.26
N THR A 72 0.50 -1.62 -9.53
CA THR A 72 0.14 -1.05 -8.22
C THR A 72 1.31 -1.13 -7.24
N PHE A 73 2.00 -2.27 -7.17
CA PHE A 73 3.16 -2.42 -6.28
C PHE A 73 4.32 -1.52 -6.69
N ALA A 74 4.63 -1.42 -7.98
CA ALA A 74 5.71 -0.57 -8.48
C ALA A 74 5.45 0.92 -8.18
N ALA A 75 4.24 1.41 -8.47
CA ALA A 75 3.85 2.79 -8.15
C ALA A 75 3.93 3.07 -6.65
N LEU A 76 3.43 2.15 -5.82
CA LEU A 76 3.54 2.25 -4.36
C LEU A 76 5.00 2.31 -3.90
N GLN A 77 5.88 1.48 -4.46
CA GLN A 77 7.29 1.45 -4.11
C GLN A 77 7.98 2.78 -4.45
N ASP A 78 7.67 3.36 -5.62
CA ASP A 78 8.19 4.67 -6.02
C ASP A 78 7.71 5.77 -5.04
N GLU A 79 6.40 5.82 -4.74
CA GLU A 79 5.83 6.80 -3.79
C GLU A 79 6.45 6.67 -2.38
N VAL A 80 6.59 5.44 -1.87
CA VAL A 80 7.16 5.19 -0.54
C VAL A 80 8.65 5.55 -0.51
N THR A 81 9.40 5.22 -1.57
CA THR A 81 10.84 5.55 -1.63
C THR A 81 11.06 7.05 -1.65
N ASP A 82 10.25 7.80 -2.42
CA ASP A 82 10.32 9.26 -2.45
C ASP A 82 10.02 9.87 -1.07
N LEU A 83 9.05 9.31 -0.33
CA LEU A 83 8.73 9.77 1.03
C LEU A 83 9.81 9.46 2.07
N LEU A 84 10.58 8.39 1.87
CA LEU A 84 11.64 7.95 2.80
C LEU A 84 13.01 8.61 2.54
N THR A 85 13.19 9.28 1.40
CA THR A 85 14.45 9.94 1.04
C THR A 85 14.52 11.42 1.44
N VAL A 86 13.47 11.95 2.08
CA VAL A 86 13.35 13.37 2.46
C VAL A 86 13.95 13.71 3.85
N ASP A 87 14.72 12.80 4.46
CA ASP A 87 15.45 13.04 5.72
C ASP A 87 16.79 13.75 5.54
#